data_AF-A0A965SBX7-F1
#
_entry.id   AF-A0A965SBX7-F1
#
_cell.length_a   1.000
_cell.length_b   1.000
_cell.length_c   1.000
_cell.angle_alpha   90.00
_cell.angle_beta   90.00
_cell.angle_gamma   90.00
#
_symmetry.space_group_name_H-M   'P 1'
#
loop_
_entity.id
_entity.type
_entity.pdbx_description
1 polymer ?
#
loop_
_entity_poly.entity_id
_entity_poly.type
_entity_poly.pdbx_seq_one_letter_code
_entity_poly.pdbx_strand_id
1 'polypeptide(L)' 'VVDTNNSPEGVDYVIPGNDDSARAIRLYARDVADAILEGRSQVINEIVSAGKGDDFVEVEAEPEASA' A
#
# COMPACT_ATOMS: atom_id res chain seq x y z
N VAL A 1 19.90 -0.86 -5.46
CA VAL A 1 20.83 -0.16 -4.55
C VAL A 1 22.08 0.12 -5.36
N VAL A 2 22.59 1.35 -5.33
CA VAL A 2 23.71 1.80 -6.16
C VAL A 2 24.76 2.42 -5.24
N ASP A 3 25.98 1.90 -5.27
CA ASP A 3 27.15 2.44 -4.56
C ASP A 3 28.05 3.27 -5.49
N THR A 4 29.12 3.85 -4.94
CA THR A 4 30.06 4.78 -5.59
C THR A 4 30.71 4.29 -6.88
N ASN A 5 30.76 2.98 -7.11
CA ASN A 5 31.35 2.35 -8.29
C ASN A 5 30.30 1.79 -9.27
N ASN A 6 29.00 2.04 -9.05
CA ASN A 6 27.93 1.48 -9.85
C ASN A 6 27.15 2.57 -10.60
N SER A 7 26.79 2.32 -11.86
CA SER A 7 26.05 3.31 -12.69
C SER A 7 24.54 3.25 -12.38
N PRO A 8 23.86 4.40 -12.18
CA PRO A 8 22.41 4.45 -12.04
C PRO A 8 21.66 4.41 -13.39
N GLU A 9 22.37 4.29 -14.52
CA GLU A 9 21.75 4.26 -15.84
C GLU A 9 20.77 3.07 -15.99
N GLY A 10 19.55 3.34 -16.48
CA GLY A 10 18.50 2.32 -16.63
C GLY A 10 17.75 1.96 -15.35
N VAL A 11 17.98 2.68 -14.24
CA VAL A 11 17.24 2.49 -12.98
C VAL A 11 16.29 3.67 -12.76
N ASP A 12 14.99 3.40 -12.71
CA ASP A 12 13.96 4.43 -12.52
C ASP A 12 13.99 5.04 -11.11
N TYR A 13 14.25 4.19 -10.10
CA TYR A 13 14.27 4.57 -8.69
C TYR A 13 15.56 4.11 -8.04
N VAL A 14 16.51 5.04 -7.95
CA VAL A 14 17.84 4.79 -7.39
C VAL A 14 17.81 4.88 -5.86
N ILE A 15 18.30 3.85 -5.19
CA ILE A 15 18.55 3.84 -3.74
C ILE A 15 20.07 3.90 -3.53
N PRO A 16 20.63 5.05 -3.11
CA PRO A 16 22.06 5.16 -2.83
C PRO A 16 22.41 4.37 -1.57
N GLY A 17 23.46 3.55 -1.62
CA GLY A 17 23.85 2.73 -0.47
C GLY A 17 24.90 1.68 -0.78
N ASN A 18 25.41 1.03 0.27
CA ASN A 18 26.44 -0.01 0.18
C ASN A 18 25.81 -1.34 -0.28
N ASP A 19 26.24 -1.86 -1.42
CA ASP A 19 25.78 -3.14 -1.98
C ASP A 19 26.73 -4.32 -1.69
N ASP A 20 27.98 -4.07 -1.28
CA ASP A 20 28.97 -5.10 -0.92
C ASP A 20 28.63 -5.84 0.39
N SER A 21 27.93 -5.18 1.31
CA SER A 21 27.64 -5.75 2.62
C SER A 21 26.41 -6.64 2.60
N ALA A 22 26.59 -7.91 2.95
CA ALA A 22 25.47 -8.84 3.18
C ALA A 22 24.50 -8.35 4.29
N ARG A 23 24.92 -7.46 5.18
CA ARG A 23 24.02 -6.84 6.16
C ARG A 23 23.17 -5.75 5.50
N ALA A 24 23.78 -4.92 4.66
CA ALA A 24 23.11 -3.84 3.95
C ALA A 24 22.08 -4.40 2.96
N ILE A 25 22.46 -5.41 2.16
CA ILE A 25 21.54 -6.10 1.25
C ILE A 25 20.29 -6.63 1.99
N ARG A 26 20.50 -7.28 3.13
CA ARG A 26 19.39 -7.80 3.95
C ARG A 26 18.50 -6.69 4.50
N LEU A 27 19.09 -5.57 4.92
CA LEU A 27 18.34 -4.41 5.40
C LEU A 27 17.44 -3.87 4.28
N TYR A 28 18.02 -3.54 3.11
CA TYR A 28 17.26 -3.01 1.99
C TYR A 28 16.16 -3.96 1.50
N ALA A 29 16.47 -5.26 1.38
CA ALA A 29 15.49 -6.25 0.95
C ALA A 29 14.34 -6.40 1.97
N ARG A 30 14.65 -6.35 3.26
CA ARG A 30 13.65 -6.41 4.33
C ARG A 30 12.77 -5.17 4.31
N ASP A 31 13.34 -3.98 4.27
CA ASP A 31 12.58 -2.74 4.31
C ASP A 31 11.62 -2.63 3.11
N VAL A 32 12.06 -3.06 1.92
CA VAL A 32 11.19 -3.13 0.73
C VAL A 32 10.07 -4.17 0.93
N ALA A 33 10.36 -5.33 1.50
CA ALA A 33 9.35 -6.35 1.77
C ALA A 33 8.31 -5.85 2.79
N ASP A 34 8.76 -5.21 3.87
CA ASP A 34 7.90 -4.65 4.91
C ASP A 34 6.99 -3.56 4.31
N ALA A 35 7.53 -2.65 3.49
CA ALA A 35 6.75 -1.64 2.78
C ALA A 35 5.66 -2.23 1.85
N ILE A 36 5.97 -3.31 1.13
CA ILE A 36 4.98 -4.00 0.28
C ILE A 36 3.86 -4.61 1.11
N LEU A 37 4.20 -5.24 2.25
CA LEU A 37 3.20 -5.84 3.14
C LEU A 37 2.30 -4.78 3.78
N GLU A 38 2.88 -3.67 4.22
CA GLU A 38 2.14 -2.53 4.75
C GLU A 38 1.19 -1.93 3.70
N GLY A 39 1.68 -1.68 2.49
CA GLY A 39 0.85 -1.15 1.40
C GLY A 39 -0.32 -2.09 1.04
N ARG A 40 -0.09 -3.41 1.01
CA ARG A 40 -1.17 -4.38 0.79
C ARG A 40 -2.21 -4.37 1.91
N SER A 41 -1.76 -4.29 3.16
CA SER A 41 -2.64 -4.20 4.32
C SER A 41 -3.50 -2.94 4.28
N GLN A 42 -2.90 -1.79 3.93
CA GLN A 42 -3.60 -0.51 3.79
C GLN A 42 -4.70 -0.58 2.72
N VAL A 43 -4.41 -1.11 1.53
CA VAL A 43 -5.42 -1.26 0.47
C VAL A 43 -6.60 -2.13 0.91
N ILE A 44 -6.35 -3.24 1.62
CA ILE A 44 -7.43 -4.10 2.13
C ILE A 44 -8.27 -3.34 3.17
N ASN A 45 -7.62 -2.62 4.08
CA ASN A 45 -8.31 -1.83 5.10
C ASN A 45 -9.16 -0.72 4.46
N GLU A 46 -8.65 -0.05 3.43
CA GLU A 46 -9.38 0.96 2.67
C GLU A 46 -10.60 0.36 1.97
N ILE A 47 -10.47 -0.79 1.29
CA ILE A 47 -11.60 -1.49 0.64
C ILE A 47 -12.66 -1.90 1.67
N VAL A 48 -12.25 -2.49 2.80
CA VAL A 48 -13.19 -2.89 3.88
C VAL A 48 -13.88 -1.68 4.49
N SER A 49 -13.20 -0.54 4.57
CA SER A 49 -13.77 0.71 5.09
C SER A 49 -14.71 1.37 4.08
N ALA A 50 -14.38 1.33 2.79
CA ALA A 50 -15.22 1.82 1.70
C ALA A 50 -16.48 0.98 1.51
N GLY A 51 -16.41 -0.35 1.69
CA GLY A 51 -17.59 -1.23 1.65
C GLY A 51 -18.50 -1.15 2.89
N LYS A 52 -18.16 -0.31 3.88
CA LYS A 52 -18.94 -0.11 5.11
C LYS A 52 -19.79 1.16 5.12
N GLY A 53 -19.81 1.95 4.04
CA GLY A 53 -20.60 3.18 3.96
C GLY A 53 -21.38 3.32 2.64
N ASP A 54 -22.68 3.51 2.78
CA ASP A 54 -23.59 4.25 1.88
C ASP A 54 -24.32 3.58 0.69
N ASP A 55 -24.50 2.25 0.66
CA ASP A 55 -25.41 1.60 -0.32
C ASP A 55 -26.76 1.12 0.27
N PHE A 56 -27.12 1.52 1.49
CA PHE A 56 -28.44 1.25 2.06
C PHE A 56 -29.36 2.45 1.86
N VAL A 57 -30.11 2.46 0.75
CA VAL A 57 -31.28 3.35 0.60
C VAL A 57 -32.41 2.74 1.41
N GLU A 58 -32.65 3.27 2.60
CA GLU A 58 -33.81 2.94 3.42
C GLU A 58 -35.05 3.53 2.72
N VAL A 59 -35.88 2.67 2.12
CA VAL A 59 -37.18 3.09 1.57
C VAL A 59 -38.06 3.43 2.76
N GLU A 60 -38.21 4.73 3.05
CA GLU A 60 -39.24 5.22 3.97
C GLU A 60 -40.60 4.74 3.46
N ALA A 61 -41.19 3.77 4.15
CA ALA A 61 -42.58 3.39 3.92
C ALA A 61 -43.45 4.60 4.29
N GLU A 62 -43.95 5.29 3.27
CA GLU A 62 -44.98 6.32 3.41
C GLU A 62 -46.10 5.79 4.31
N PRO A 63 -46.59 6.58 5.29
CA PRO A 63 -47.73 6.16 6.09
C PRO A 63 -48.95 6.18 5.17
N GLU A 64 -49.41 5.01 4.73
CA GLU A 64 -50.74 4.85 4.14
C GLU A 64 -51.77 5.34 5.17
N ALA A 65 -52.18 6.59 4.99
CA ALA A 65 -53.23 7.24 5.73
C ALA A 65 -54.59 6.66 5.29
N SER A 66 -55.33 6.17 6.28
CA SER A 66 -56.79 6.05 6.37
C SER A 66 -57.55 5.28 5.27
N ALA A 67 -58.24 4.22 5.70
CA ALA A 67 -59.69 4.08 5.55
C ALA A 67 -60.23 3.08 6.59
#